data_AF-A0A349Z028-F1
#
_entry.id   AF-A0A349Z028-F1
#
_cell.length_a   1.000
_cell.length_b   1.000
_cell.length_c   1.000
_cell.angle_alpha   90.00
_cell.angle_beta   90.00
_cell.angle_gamma   90.00
#
_symmetry.space_group_name_H-M   'P 1'
#
loop_
_entity.id
_entity.type
_entity.pdbx_description
1 polymer ?
#
loop_
_entity_poly.entity_id
_entity_poly.type
_entity_poly.pdbx_seq_one_letter_code
_entity_poly.pdbx_strand_id
1 'polypeptide(L)'
;MRDSPLILPLSLNRFALGLVLLTTSAFGYCDDNEQQSEVVTQEQQSGLIARPSLFKKRFEADKNLLNNAFAITQYKRNYFLPFTYVDNPNALGNAGLTEDNVDSKEAKFQISVKLPLYTQPDSVEGVYFGFTLTSFWQLYNSEVSKPFRETNYEPEIFYQWNTDIKLLGIDFNALQLGFNHMSNGQSELRSRSWNRIMLTSLFSDADDIYYLR
;
A
#
# COMPACT_ATOMS: atom_id res chain seq x y z
N MET A 1 18.56 -53.40 7.08
CA MET A 1 18.86 -52.11 7.74
C MET A 1 19.57 -51.27 6.69
N ARG A 2 18.92 -50.45 5.85
CA ARG A 2 18.10 -49.24 6.12
C ARG A 2 18.89 -48.31 7.07
N ASP A 3 19.37 -47.13 6.64
CA ASP A 3 18.56 -45.99 6.18
C ASP A 3 19.25 -45.04 5.17
N SER A 4 18.44 -44.37 4.35
CA SER A 4 18.78 -43.19 3.55
C SER A 4 17.95 -41.99 4.05
N PRO A 5 18.43 -40.73 4.00
CA PRO A 5 17.65 -39.59 4.45
C PRO A 5 16.63 -39.15 3.38
N LEU A 6 15.38 -38.96 3.81
CA LEU A 6 14.32 -38.33 3.02
C LEU A 6 14.54 -36.82 2.94
N ILE A 7 14.53 -36.29 1.71
CA ILE A 7 14.32 -34.87 1.42
C ILE A 7 12.81 -34.70 1.15
N LEU A 8 12.14 -33.85 1.92
CA LEU A 8 10.75 -33.45 1.68
C LEU A 8 10.73 -32.10 0.94
N PRO A 9 10.05 -31.98 -0.20
CA PRO A 9 9.71 -30.68 -0.77
C PRO A 9 8.45 -30.13 -0.08
N LEU A 10 8.53 -28.95 0.52
CA LEU A 10 7.34 -28.18 0.89
C LEU A 10 6.72 -27.60 -0.39
N SER A 11 5.64 -28.22 -0.87
CA SER A 11 4.70 -27.55 -1.77
C SER A 11 3.66 -26.84 -0.91
N LEU A 12 3.62 -25.51 -0.97
CA LEU A 12 2.64 -24.71 -0.27
C LEU A 12 1.35 -24.68 -1.11
N ASN A 13 0.35 -25.39 -0.60
CA ASN A 13 -0.96 -25.53 -1.20
C ASN A 13 -1.63 -24.14 -1.31
N ARG A 14 -2.07 -23.77 -2.51
CA ARG A 14 -2.86 -22.56 -2.75
C ARG A 14 -4.19 -22.69 -2.00
N PHE A 15 -4.48 -21.76 -1.09
CA PHE A 15 -5.80 -21.64 -0.48
C PHE A 15 -6.81 -21.22 -1.54
N ALA A 16 -7.59 -22.18 -2.04
CA ALA A 16 -8.79 -21.93 -2.81
C ALA A 16 -9.95 -21.72 -1.83
N LEU A 17 -10.44 -20.49 -1.73
CA LEU A 17 -11.72 -20.21 -1.06
C LEU A 17 -12.83 -20.50 -2.08
N GLY A 18 -13.45 -21.67 -1.93
CA GLY A 18 -14.48 -22.16 -2.84
C GLY A 18 -15.81 -21.42 -2.67
N LEU A 19 -16.36 -20.92 -3.78
CA LEU A 19 -17.79 -20.66 -3.92
C LEU A 19 -18.35 -21.76 -4.84
N VAL A 20 -19.08 -22.70 -4.23
CA VAL A 20 -19.77 -23.78 -4.94
C VAL A 20 -21.07 -23.23 -5.53
N LEU A 21 -21.17 -23.24 -6.86
CA LEU A 21 -22.47 -23.26 -7.55
C LEU A 21 -22.52 -24.52 -8.41
N LEU A 22 -23.35 -25.47 -7.99
CA LEU A 22 -23.79 -26.60 -8.79
C LEU A 22 -24.81 -26.11 -9.83
N THR A 23 -24.55 -26.37 -11.12
CA THR A 23 -25.59 -26.79 -12.06
C THR A 23 -24.99 -27.73 -13.10
N THR A 24 -25.49 -28.96 -13.14
CA THR A 24 -25.22 -29.96 -14.18
C THR A 24 -26.15 -29.77 -15.37
N SER A 25 -25.60 -29.86 -16.58
CA SER A 25 -26.28 -30.53 -17.71
C SER A 25 -25.24 -30.93 -18.75
N ALA A 26 -25.10 -32.23 -18.96
CA ALA A 26 -24.38 -32.82 -20.07
C ALA A 26 -25.30 -32.92 -21.29
N PHE A 27 -24.80 -32.54 -22.47
CA PHE A 27 -25.19 -33.09 -23.76
C PHE A 27 -23.92 -33.18 -24.60
N GLY A 28 -23.61 -34.38 -25.10
CA GLY A 28 -22.47 -34.63 -25.97
C GLY A 28 -22.86 -34.67 -27.44
N TYR A 29 -21.87 -34.49 -28.32
CA TYR A 29 -21.69 -35.25 -29.57
C TYR A 29 -20.28 -35.00 -30.13
N CYS A 30 -19.61 -36.06 -30.58
CA CYS A 30 -18.33 -36.04 -31.31
C CYS A 30 -18.60 -35.90 -32.81
N ASP A 31 -17.74 -35.18 -33.55
CA ASP A 31 -17.41 -35.59 -34.91
C ASP A 31 -16.03 -35.05 -35.31
N ASP A 32 -15.23 -35.93 -35.91
CA ASP A 32 -13.87 -35.68 -36.39
C ASP A 32 -13.93 -34.98 -37.75
N ASN A 33 -13.11 -33.94 -37.95
CA ASN A 33 -12.46 -33.70 -39.23
C ASN A 33 -11.34 -32.65 -39.10
N GLU A 34 -10.11 -33.12 -39.29
CA GLU A 34 -8.95 -32.28 -39.61
C GLU A 34 -9.13 -31.66 -40.99
N GLN A 35 -9.20 -30.33 -41.07
CA GLN A 35 -8.60 -29.60 -42.18
C GLN A 35 -7.91 -28.34 -41.67
N GLN A 36 -6.59 -28.39 -41.80
CA GLN A 36 -5.65 -27.31 -41.58
C GLN A 36 -5.96 -26.16 -42.53
N SER A 37 -6.33 -25.01 -41.98
CA SER A 37 -6.33 -23.72 -42.66
C SER A 37 -5.89 -22.70 -41.63
N GLU A 38 -4.64 -22.24 -41.73
CA GLU A 38 -4.14 -21.08 -40.97
C GLU A 38 -4.90 -19.83 -41.43
N VAL A 39 -6.08 -19.64 -40.87
CA VAL A 39 -6.76 -18.36 -40.84
C VAL A 39 -6.15 -17.62 -39.67
N VAL A 40 -5.21 -16.72 -39.96
CA VAL A 40 -4.76 -15.67 -39.04
C VAL A 40 -6.01 -14.85 -38.69
N THR A 41 -6.66 -15.27 -37.61
CA THR A 41 -7.77 -14.52 -37.02
C THR A 41 -7.11 -13.38 -36.28
N GLN A 42 -6.95 -12.26 -36.99
CA GLN A 42 -6.81 -10.97 -36.34
C GLN A 42 -8.06 -10.79 -35.48
N GLU A 43 -7.96 -11.06 -34.18
CA GLU A 43 -8.98 -10.64 -33.22
C GLU A 43 -9.05 -9.11 -33.28
N GLN A 44 -9.95 -8.62 -34.13
CA GLN A 44 -10.37 -7.24 -34.12
C GLN A 44 -11.17 -7.03 -32.84
N GLN A 45 -10.46 -6.81 -31.72
CA GLN A 45 -11.04 -6.39 -30.45
C GLN A 45 -11.65 -5.00 -30.62
N SER A 46 -12.93 -5.00 -30.97
CA SER A 46 -13.80 -3.83 -30.98
C SER A 46 -13.96 -3.29 -29.56
N GLY A 47 -13.11 -2.32 -29.20
CA GLY A 47 -13.61 -0.99 -28.91
C GLY A 47 -14.12 -0.68 -27.50
N LEU A 48 -13.36 -1.06 -26.48
CA LEU A 48 -13.11 -0.23 -25.28
C LEU A 48 -11.90 -0.86 -24.58
N ILE A 49 -10.70 -0.32 -24.82
CA ILE A 49 -9.55 -0.66 -23.98
C ILE A 49 -9.93 -0.20 -22.58
N ALA A 50 -10.36 -1.14 -21.73
CA ALA A 50 -10.72 -0.84 -20.35
C ALA A 50 -9.48 -0.18 -19.73
N ARG A 51 -9.63 1.10 -19.36
CA ARG A 51 -8.53 1.86 -18.79
C ARG A 51 -8.03 1.11 -17.55
N PRO A 52 -6.71 0.85 -17.42
CA PRO A 52 -6.22 0.16 -16.23
C PRO A 52 -6.49 1.01 -15.01
N SER A 53 -6.86 0.35 -13.90
CA SER A 53 -7.11 1.04 -12.64
C SER A 53 -5.85 1.75 -12.13
N LEU A 54 -6.06 2.77 -11.31
CA LEU A 54 -4.98 3.65 -10.86
C LEU A 54 -3.90 2.89 -10.06
N PHE A 55 -4.28 1.94 -9.20
CA PHE A 55 -3.28 1.14 -8.50
C PHE A 55 -2.55 0.17 -9.42
N LYS A 56 -3.22 -0.40 -10.44
CA LYS A 56 -2.54 -1.26 -11.41
C LYS A 56 -1.44 -0.51 -12.15
N LYS A 57 -1.72 0.70 -12.63
CA LYS A 57 -0.69 1.58 -13.24
C LYS A 57 0.47 1.85 -12.29
N ARG A 58 0.17 2.11 -11.01
CA ARG A 58 1.19 2.37 -9.99
C ARG A 58 2.02 1.12 -9.68
N PHE A 59 1.41 -0.05 -9.57
CA PHE A 59 2.10 -1.30 -9.29
C PHE A 59 3.00 -1.73 -10.45
N GLU A 60 2.60 -1.50 -11.69
CA GLU A 60 3.49 -1.69 -12.84
C GLU A 60 4.69 -0.72 -12.79
N ALA A 61 4.47 0.55 -12.42
CA ALA A 61 5.56 1.48 -12.22
C ALA A 61 6.50 1.05 -11.07
N ASP A 62 5.95 0.62 -9.93
CA ASP A 62 6.72 0.09 -8.80
C ASP A 62 7.51 -1.16 -9.22
N LYS A 63 6.90 -2.07 -9.99
CA LYS A 63 7.55 -3.29 -10.52
C LYS A 63 8.75 -2.95 -11.38
N ASN A 64 8.63 -1.98 -12.28
CA ASN A 64 9.75 -1.54 -13.14
C ASN A 64 10.91 -0.95 -12.33
N LEU A 65 10.63 -0.44 -11.13
CA LEU A 65 11.65 0.09 -10.20
C LEU A 65 12.31 -1.01 -9.35
N LEU A 66 11.72 -2.20 -9.20
CA LEU A 66 12.28 -3.28 -8.37
C LEU A 66 13.66 -3.77 -8.84
N ASN A 67 14.00 -3.56 -10.12
CA ASN A 67 15.34 -3.87 -10.64
C ASN A 67 16.43 -2.93 -10.12
N ASN A 68 16.06 -1.87 -9.37
CA ASN A 68 16.97 -0.97 -8.69
C ASN A 68 16.92 -1.23 -7.18
N ALA A 69 18.05 -1.70 -6.61
CA ALA A 69 18.15 -2.00 -5.18
C ALA A 69 17.94 -0.78 -4.25
N PHE A 70 18.02 0.44 -4.80
CA PHE A 70 17.78 1.69 -4.09
C PHE A 70 16.45 2.35 -4.48
N ALA A 71 15.52 1.60 -5.08
CA ALA A 71 14.20 2.11 -5.41
C ALA A 71 13.41 2.48 -4.15
N ILE A 72 13.40 3.78 -3.85
CA ILE A 72 12.50 4.37 -2.86
C ILE A 72 11.22 4.74 -3.61
N THR A 73 10.12 4.10 -3.24
CA THR A 73 8.81 4.40 -3.82
C THR A 73 7.94 5.11 -2.81
N GLN A 74 6.94 5.85 -3.30
CA GLN A 74 5.96 6.47 -2.43
C GLN A 74 5.14 5.40 -1.71
N TYR A 75 4.82 5.61 -0.43
CA TYR A 75 3.90 4.76 0.33
C TYR A 75 2.52 5.40 0.46
N LYS A 76 2.33 6.31 1.43
CA LYS A 76 1.15 7.17 1.57
C LYS A 76 1.33 8.45 0.74
N ARG A 77 0.39 9.39 0.84
CA ARG A 77 0.52 10.70 0.18
C ARG A 77 1.73 11.45 0.72
N ASN A 78 2.55 11.99 -0.17
CA ASN A 78 3.52 13.03 0.14
C ASN A 78 2.86 14.38 -0.12
N TYR A 79 2.92 15.30 0.83
CA TYR A 79 2.34 16.64 0.66
C TYR A 79 3.01 17.67 1.56
N PHE A 80 2.93 18.92 1.14
CA PHE A 80 3.29 20.08 1.94
C PHE A 80 2.15 21.10 1.86
N LEU A 81 1.55 21.40 3.00
CA LEU A 81 0.54 22.42 3.18
C LEU A 81 1.22 23.61 3.86
N PRO A 82 1.57 24.68 3.13
CA PRO A 82 2.25 25.83 3.71
C PRO A 82 1.40 26.53 4.77
N PHE A 83 0.08 26.46 4.64
CA PHE A 83 -0.88 27.09 5.54
C PHE A 83 -1.97 26.11 5.94
N THR A 84 -2.14 25.93 7.25
CA THR A 84 -3.25 25.24 7.90
C THR A 84 -3.67 26.02 9.16
N TYR A 85 -4.90 25.83 9.61
CA TYR A 85 -5.44 26.46 10.81
C TYR A 85 -5.91 25.39 11.80
N VAL A 86 -5.54 25.55 13.07
CA VAL A 86 -5.89 24.66 14.18
C VAL A 86 -6.58 25.49 15.26
N ASP A 87 -7.85 25.19 15.54
CA ASP A 87 -8.67 26.00 16.45
C ASP A 87 -8.13 26.04 17.88
N ASN A 88 -7.69 24.90 18.43
CA ASN A 88 -7.16 24.77 19.78
C ASN A 88 -5.82 24.00 19.76
N PRO A 89 -4.72 24.65 19.37
CA PRO A 89 -3.43 24.00 19.23
C PRO A 89 -2.85 23.68 20.61
N ASN A 90 -2.45 22.42 20.81
CA ASN A 90 -1.85 22.00 22.10
C ASN A 90 -0.35 22.36 22.15
N ALA A 91 0.05 23.12 23.16
CA ALA A 91 1.44 23.57 23.35
C ALA A 91 2.38 22.46 23.88
N LEU A 92 1.86 21.39 24.48
CA LEU A 92 2.64 20.31 25.11
C LEU A 92 3.59 19.61 24.12
N GLY A 93 3.33 19.70 22.82
CA GLY A 93 4.19 19.11 21.79
C GLY A 93 5.57 19.76 21.66
N ASN A 94 5.86 20.91 22.27
CA ASN A 94 7.22 21.47 22.24
C ASN A 94 7.54 22.20 23.54
N ALA A 95 8.76 22.02 24.07
CA ALA A 95 9.18 22.64 25.32
C ALA A 95 9.27 24.19 25.26
N GLY A 96 9.42 24.77 24.07
CA GLY A 96 9.41 26.21 23.85
C GLY A 96 8.01 26.81 23.67
N LEU A 97 6.96 25.99 23.63
CA LEU A 97 5.58 26.44 23.48
C LEU A 97 4.84 26.47 24.81
N THR A 98 3.97 27.47 24.96
CA THR A 98 3.01 27.65 26.04
C THR A 98 1.64 27.93 25.44
N GLU A 99 0.58 27.83 26.25
CA GLU A 99 -0.79 28.13 25.82
C GLU A 99 -0.95 29.58 25.32
N ASP A 100 -0.10 30.50 25.81
CA ASP A 100 -0.16 31.91 25.43
C ASP A 100 0.56 32.22 24.11
N ASN A 101 1.55 31.41 23.73
CA ASN A 101 2.42 31.69 22.59
C ASN A 101 2.24 30.73 21.42
N VAL A 102 1.48 29.63 21.57
CA VAL A 102 1.21 28.71 20.49
C VAL A 102 0.26 29.35 19.46
N ASP A 103 0.63 29.31 18.19
CA ASP A 103 -0.16 29.89 17.10
C ASP A 103 -1.09 28.82 16.50
N SER A 104 -2.32 29.24 16.16
CA SER A 104 -3.28 28.42 15.40
C SER A 104 -2.85 28.21 13.96
N LYS A 105 -1.97 29.06 13.40
CA LYS A 105 -1.48 28.96 12.02
C LYS A 105 -0.20 28.17 11.96
N GLU A 106 -0.21 27.07 11.22
CA GLU A 106 0.96 26.22 11.04
C GLU A 106 1.08 25.67 9.63
N ALA A 107 2.30 25.33 9.22
CA ALA A 107 2.53 24.49 8.06
C ALA A 107 2.44 23.02 8.47
N LYS A 108 1.87 22.20 7.60
CA LYS A 108 1.74 20.75 7.82
C LYS A 108 2.32 20.01 6.63
N PHE A 109 3.15 19.01 6.87
CA PHE A 109 3.61 18.16 5.79
C PHE A 109 3.72 16.70 6.19
N GLN A 110 3.69 15.85 5.18
CA GLN A 110 3.89 14.43 5.32
C GLN A 110 4.87 13.94 4.27
N ILE A 111 5.84 13.17 4.71
CA ILE A 111 6.75 12.40 3.86
C ILE A 111 6.46 10.93 4.12
N SER A 112 6.21 10.15 3.07
CA SER A 112 5.86 8.75 3.16
C SER A 112 6.46 7.94 2.02
N VAL A 113 7.33 7.01 2.39
CA VAL A 113 8.07 6.15 1.47
C VAL A 113 7.96 4.69 1.89
N LYS A 114 8.13 3.78 0.94
CA LYS A 114 8.31 2.35 1.18
C LYS A 114 9.52 1.85 0.43
N LEU A 115 10.17 0.85 1.02
CA LEU A 115 11.29 0.12 0.46
C LEU A 115 10.92 -1.37 0.40
N PRO A 116 11.13 -2.05 -0.74
CA PRO A 116 11.01 -3.50 -0.79
C PRO A 116 12.16 -4.11 0.03
N LEU A 117 11.84 -4.95 1.01
CA LEU A 117 12.83 -5.77 1.72
C LEU A 117 13.00 -7.13 1.05
N TYR A 118 11.88 -7.68 0.57
CA TYR A 118 11.82 -8.91 -0.19
C TYR A 118 10.60 -8.87 -1.10
N THR A 119 10.75 -9.19 -2.37
CA THR A 119 9.63 -9.32 -3.30
C THR A 119 9.73 -10.66 -4.02
N GLN A 120 8.57 -11.20 -4.42
CA GLN A 120 8.55 -12.34 -5.33
C GLN A 120 9.12 -11.92 -6.70
N PRO A 121 9.74 -12.84 -7.45
CA PRO A 121 10.23 -12.56 -8.80
C PRO A 121 9.14 -11.95 -9.68
N ASP A 122 9.47 -10.88 -10.41
CA ASP A 122 8.57 -10.18 -11.32
C ASP A 122 7.22 -9.73 -10.72
N SER A 123 7.17 -9.46 -9.41
CA SER A 123 5.95 -9.07 -8.70
C SER A 123 6.21 -7.99 -7.64
N VAL A 124 5.18 -7.19 -7.31
CA VAL A 124 5.19 -6.27 -6.15
C VAL A 124 4.60 -6.91 -4.89
N GLU A 125 4.45 -8.24 -4.89
CA GLU A 125 4.05 -9.01 -3.71
C GLU A 125 5.28 -9.32 -2.86
N GLY A 126 5.19 -9.09 -1.55
CA GLY A 126 6.30 -9.35 -0.64
C GLY A 126 6.31 -8.49 0.61
N VAL A 127 7.48 -8.42 1.24
CA VAL A 127 7.72 -7.70 2.48
C VAL A 127 8.27 -6.31 2.19
N TYR A 128 7.63 -5.31 2.79
CA TYR A 128 8.00 -3.91 2.66
C TYR A 128 8.28 -3.30 4.02
N PHE A 129 9.25 -2.38 4.02
CA PHE A 129 9.42 -1.41 5.09
C PHE A 129 8.81 -0.08 4.65
N GLY A 130 7.82 0.41 5.39
CA GLY A 130 7.23 1.73 5.21
C GLY A 130 7.75 2.69 6.26
N PHE A 131 7.91 3.96 5.87
CA PHE A 131 8.19 5.03 6.82
C PHE A 131 7.35 6.25 6.47
N THR A 132 6.52 6.69 7.42
CA THR A 132 5.76 7.93 7.29
C THR A 132 6.15 8.90 8.41
N LEU A 133 6.44 10.13 8.03
CA LEU A 133 6.71 11.24 8.94
C LEU A 133 5.65 12.31 8.70
N THR A 134 4.98 12.77 9.76
CA THR A 134 4.05 13.90 9.70
C THR A 134 4.47 14.97 10.70
N SER A 135 4.67 16.20 10.23
CA SER A 135 5.12 17.32 11.06
C SER A 135 4.16 18.50 11.01
N PHE A 136 4.05 19.16 12.15
CA PHE A 136 3.29 20.40 12.36
C PHE A 136 4.27 21.49 12.77
N TRP A 137 4.43 22.49 11.90
CA TRP A 137 5.48 23.51 12.03
C TRP A 137 4.86 24.88 12.24
N GLN A 138 5.21 25.53 13.35
CA GLN A 138 4.80 26.89 13.69
C GLN A 138 5.56 27.93 12.84
N LEU A 139 5.52 27.76 11.52
CA LEU A 139 6.28 28.52 10.52
C LEU A 139 6.08 30.04 10.63
N TYR A 140 4.91 30.46 11.11
CA TYR A 140 4.52 31.86 11.25
C TYR A 140 4.76 32.44 12.64
N ASN A 141 5.10 31.60 13.62
CA ASN A 141 5.30 32.00 15.01
C ASN A 141 6.72 32.54 15.23
N SER A 142 6.92 33.82 14.93
CA SER A 142 8.22 34.47 15.08
C SER A 142 8.64 34.69 16.55
N GLU A 143 7.70 34.70 17.49
CA GLU A 143 7.97 34.99 18.90
C GLU A 143 8.85 33.93 19.56
N VAL A 144 8.71 32.66 19.15
CA VAL A 144 9.45 31.51 19.68
C VAL A 144 10.37 30.86 18.65
N SER A 145 10.81 31.60 17.65
CA SER A 145 11.73 31.11 16.60
C SER A 145 11.19 29.94 15.77
N LYS A 146 9.87 29.93 15.51
CA LYS A 146 9.20 29.03 14.57
C LYS A 146 9.47 27.54 14.82
N PRO A 147 9.17 27.02 16.02
CA PRO A 147 9.48 25.64 16.38
C PRO A 147 8.55 24.66 15.66
N PHE A 148 8.99 23.41 15.54
CA PHE A 148 8.06 22.32 15.23
C PHE A 148 7.21 22.04 16.48
N ARG A 149 5.89 22.15 16.36
CA ARG A 149 4.97 21.85 17.46
C ARG A 149 4.89 20.35 17.70
N GLU A 150 4.96 19.52 16.65
CA GLU A 150 4.97 18.07 16.79
C GLU A 150 5.55 17.41 15.54
N THR A 151 6.20 16.25 15.71
CA THR A 151 6.57 15.37 14.59
C THR A 151 6.26 13.93 14.95
N ASN A 152 5.43 13.26 14.17
CA ASN A 152 5.11 11.85 14.34
C ASN A 152 5.93 11.01 13.34
N TYR A 153 6.62 10.01 13.85
CA TYR A 153 7.37 9.00 13.13
C TYR A 153 6.59 7.69 13.15
N GLU A 154 6.28 7.16 11.98
CA GLU A 154 5.47 5.95 11.78
C GLU A 154 6.20 4.94 10.88
N PRO A 155 7.17 4.18 11.42
CA PRO A 155 7.73 3.03 10.73
C PRO A 155 6.74 1.85 10.71
N GLU A 156 6.71 1.13 9.60
CA GLU A 156 5.83 0.00 9.36
C GLU A 156 6.60 -1.14 8.69
N ILE A 157 6.31 -2.38 9.07
CA ILE A 157 6.74 -3.56 8.31
C ILE A 157 5.51 -4.40 8.00
N PHE A 158 5.31 -4.72 6.73
CA PHE A 158 4.11 -5.42 6.29
C PHE A 158 4.41 -6.34 5.12
N TYR A 159 3.64 -7.42 5.03
CA TYR A 159 3.53 -8.21 3.81
C TYR A 159 2.38 -7.66 2.97
N GLN A 160 2.60 -7.49 1.67
CA GLN A 160 1.59 -7.12 0.70
C GLN A 160 1.32 -8.31 -0.22
N TRP A 161 0.09 -8.82 -0.24
CA TRP A 161 -0.42 -9.74 -1.25
C TRP A 161 -1.06 -8.93 -2.38
N ASN A 162 -0.70 -9.24 -3.63
CA ASN A 162 -1.39 -8.64 -4.77
C ASN A 162 -2.52 -9.55 -5.22
N THR A 163 -3.56 -8.97 -5.80
CA THR A 163 -4.67 -9.74 -6.35
C THR A 163 -5.05 -9.24 -7.74
N ASP A 164 -5.49 -10.17 -8.59
CA ASP A 164 -6.04 -9.89 -9.91
C ASP A 164 -7.58 -9.98 -9.93
N ILE A 165 -8.22 -9.94 -8.75
CA ILE A 165 -9.67 -10.06 -8.63
C ILE A 165 -10.32 -8.77 -9.11
N LYS A 166 -11.24 -8.88 -10.06
CA LYS A 166 -12.08 -7.78 -10.54
C LYS A 166 -13.54 -8.10 -10.29
N LEU A 167 -14.25 -7.20 -9.62
CA LEU A 167 -15.67 -7.36 -9.30
C LEU A 167 -16.41 -6.05 -9.51
N LEU A 168 -17.49 -6.07 -10.31
CA LEU A 168 -18.35 -4.92 -10.58
C LEU A 168 -17.61 -3.65 -11.03
N GLY A 169 -16.53 -3.81 -11.81
CA GLY A 169 -15.72 -2.69 -12.32
C GLY A 169 -14.60 -2.24 -11.38
N ILE A 170 -14.54 -2.76 -10.15
CA ILE A 170 -13.51 -2.45 -9.15
C ILE A 170 -12.45 -3.55 -9.19
N ASP A 171 -11.18 -3.14 -9.27
CA ASP A 171 -10.03 -4.02 -9.12
C ASP A 171 -9.63 -4.10 -7.63
N PHE A 172 -9.51 -5.32 -7.12
CA PHE A 172 -9.02 -5.60 -5.77
C PHE A 172 -7.50 -5.71 -5.83
N ASN A 173 -6.80 -4.60 -5.74
CA ASN A 173 -5.39 -4.56 -6.11
C ASN A 173 -4.48 -5.28 -5.10
N ALA A 174 -4.68 -5.07 -3.80
CA ALA A 174 -3.82 -5.68 -2.79
C ALA A 174 -4.43 -5.72 -1.38
N LEU A 175 -3.91 -6.65 -0.58
CA LEU A 175 -4.10 -6.74 0.85
C LEU A 175 -2.74 -6.61 1.55
N GLN A 176 -2.67 -5.87 2.65
CA GLN A 176 -1.47 -5.70 3.45
C GLN A 176 -1.76 -6.09 4.89
N LEU A 177 -0.89 -6.89 5.49
CA LEU A 177 -0.92 -7.18 6.93
C LEU A 177 0.45 -6.89 7.50
N GLY A 178 0.51 -6.13 8.59
CA GLY A 178 1.79 -5.79 9.18
C GLY A 178 1.72 -5.17 10.55
N PHE A 179 2.91 -4.88 11.07
CA PHE A 179 3.13 -4.19 12.32
C PHE A 179 3.45 -2.72 12.05
N ASN A 180 2.87 -1.86 12.86
CA ASN A 180 3.02 -0.42 12.81
C ASN A 180 3.44 0.07 14.20
N HIS A 181 4.49 0.88 14.22
CA HIS A 181 4.85 1.67 15.38
C HIS A 181 4.63 3.14 15.03
N MET A 182 4.07 3.91 15.96
CA MET A 182 3.96 5.35 15.80
C MET A 182 4.39 6.01 17.10
N SER A 183 5.33 6.95 17.02
CA SER A 183 5.75 7.76 18.16
C SER A 183 6.05 9.19 17.73
N ASN A 184 6.13 10.10 18.70
CA ASN A 184 6.51 11.49 18.43
C ASN A 184 7.99 11.80 18.73
N GLY A 185 8.79 10.79 19.11
CA GLY A 185 10.21 10.95 19.40
C GLY A 185 10.53 11.80 20.63
N GLN A 186 9.55 12.08 21.50
CA GLN A 186 9.74 12.89 22.71
C GLN A 186 9.85 12.07 23.98
N SER A 187 10.29 12.74 25.06
CA SER A 187 10.51 12.16 26.39
C SER A 187 9.45 12.63 27.40
N GLU A 188 9.38 11.91 28.52
CA GLU A 188 8.57 12.27 29.70
C GLU A 188 7.10 12.55 29.37
N LEU A 189 6.51 13.59 29.98
CA LEU A 189 5.10 13.95 29.85
C LEU A 189 4.70 14.33 28.41
N ARG A 190 5.67 14.64 27.54
CA ARG A 190 5.45 14.95 26.12
C ARG A 190 5.53 13.72 25.22
N SER A 191 6.01 12.60 25.74
CA SER A 191 6.13 11.35 24.97
C SER A 191 4.76 10.79 24.60
N ARG A 192 4.57 10.46 23.33
CA ARG A 192 3.40 9.73 22.82
C ARG A 192 3.90 8.61 21.92
N SER A 193 3.41 7.39 22.16
CA SER A 193 3.81 6.21 21.41
C SER A 193 2.78 5.09 21.53
N TRP A 194 2.62 4.31 20.47
CA TRP A 194 1.75 3.14 20.42
C TRP A 194 2.10 2.21 19.26
N ASN A 195 1.67 0.96 19.37
CA ASN A 195 1.90 -0.09 18.39
C ASN A 195 0.57 -0.66 17.90
N ARG A 196 0.49 -1.02 16.63
CA ARG A 196 -0.71 -1.60 16.01
C ARG A 196 -0.36 -2.76 15.10
N ILE A 197 -1.28 -3.70 14.98
CA ILE A 197 -1.35 -4.63 13.85
C ILE A 197 -2.35 -4.04 12.86
N MET A 198 -1.91 -3.83 11.63
CA MET A 198 -2.70 -3.16 10.59
C MET A 198 -3.07 -4.16 9.51
N LEU A 199 -4.36 -4.21 9.19
CA LEU A 199 -4.85 -4.81 7.96
C LEU A 199 -5.24 -3.66 7.04
N THR A 200 -4.65 -3.59 5.86
CA THR A 200 -4.94 -2.54 4.88
C THR A 200 -5.34 -3.18 3.56
N SER A 201 -6.40 -2.66 2.95
CA SER A 201 -6.92 -3.16 1.69
C SER A 201 -6.97 -2.04 0.66
N LEU A 202 -6.51 -2.36 -0.55
CA LEU A 202 -6.31 -1.44 -1.65
C LEU A 202 -7.19 -1.88 -2.83
N PHE A 203 -8.12 -1.02 -3.21
CA PHE A 203 -9.00 -1.24 -4.35
C PHE A 203 -9.00 0.01 -5.22
N SER A 204 -9.20 -0.13 -6.53
CA SER A 204 -9.32 1.01 -7.43
C SER A 204 -10.14 0.66 -8.65
N ASP A 205 -10.72 1.68 -9.25
CA ASP A 205 -11.25 1.62 -10.61
C ASP A 205 -10.42 2.55 -11.52
N ALA A 206 -10.97 2.93 -12.67
CA ALA A 206 -10.27 3.75 -13.64
C ALA A 206 -9.99 5.18 -13.15
N ASP A 207 -10.83 5.70 -12.26
CA ASP A 207 -10.87 7.11 -11.86
C ASP A 207 -10.62 7.30 -10.35
N ASP A 208 -10.95 6.29 -9.52
CA ASP A 208 -10.90 6.38 -8.07
C ASP A 208 -9.96 5.35 -7.41
N ILE A 209 -9.45 5.73 -6.23
CA ILE A 209 -8.64 4.92 -5.34
C ILE A 209 -9.35 4.80 -3.99
N TYR A 210 -9.48 3.56 -3.52
CA TYR A 210 -10.01 3.22 -2.21
C TYR A 210 -8.91 2.62 -1.34
N TYR A 211 -8.70 3.23 -0.18
CA TYR A 211 -7.70 2.84 0.80
C TYR A 211 -8.40 2.65 2.15
N LEU A 212 -8.52 1.41 2.60
CA LEU A 212 -9.13 1.07 3.89
C LEU A 212 -8.06 0.47 4.81
N ARG A 213 -8.00 0.99 6.03
CA ARG A 213 -7.01 0.64 7.04
C ARG A 213 -7.63 0.66 8.44
#